data_AF-A0A4Y9F786-F1
#
_entry.id   AF-A0A4Y9F786-F1
#
_cell.length_a   1.000
_cell.length_b   1.000
_cell.length_c   1.000
_cell.angle_alpha   90.00
_cell.angle_beta   90.00
_cell.angle_gamma   90.00
#
_symmetry.space_group_name_H-M   'P 1'
#
loop_
_entity.id
_entity.type
_entity.pdbx_description
1 polymer ?
#
loop_
_entity_poly.entity_id
_entity_poly.type
_entity_poly.pdbx_seq_one_letter_code
_entity_poly.pdbx_strand_id
1 'polypeptide(L)'
;MIFSVKDSLRQAVEAASGGLATVMYTKKGQPVFLRRIPRFNLEDIDPSLGTGPHPAFVVGDRVVSEIWIGMYPGVISQGELVSVPGVAPTSDILSNALAAAQASGPGFHLLTNAEYAAVALLHLKANGGVTTLRGNSDRGRSHSAPWETGVRVDGRSPGDTTGDSRVLTGSGPLTWRHDGSPSGIDGLVGHSTLVSGLRLDKGEIQVQIDGQWYAILPSGELVSPNTSGTLKFDIGSGQSYSDNNVVEILGLRLRTTRTAPPPGWDEANANQDLAQSALSSL
;
A
#
# COMPACT_ATOMS: atom_id res chain seq x y z
N MET A 1 18.45 -23.42 -29.29
CA MET A 1 17.29 -22.55 -29.55
C MET A 1 17.26 -21.48 -28.46
N ILE A 2 17.28 -20.20 -28.81
CA ILE A 2 17.34 -19.07 -27.85
C ILE A 2 15.97 -18.47 -27.50
N PHE A 3 14.89 -19.01 -28.08
CA PHE A 3 13.52 -18.54 -27.89
C PHE A 3 12.87 -19.15 -26.64
N SER A 4 12.19 -18.31 -25.86
CA SER A 4 11.41 -18.70 -24.68
C SER A 4 10.17 -17.80 -24.60
N VAL A 5 8.98 -18.37 -24.49
CA VAL A 5 7.71 -17.60 -24.36
C VAL A 5 7.76 -16.64 -23.18
N LYS A 6 8.37 -17.06 -22.07
CA LYS A 6 8.55 -16.21 -20.88
C LYS A 6 9.43 -15.00 -21.18
N ASP A 7 10.53 -15.22 -21.88
CA ASP A 7 11.44 -14.14 -22.22
C ASP A 7 10.84 -13.21 -23.29
N SER A 8 10.08 -13.75 -24.25
CA SER A 8 9.33 -12.96 -25.22
C SER A 8 8.27 -12.07 -24.55
N LEU A 9 7.56 -12.56 -23.52
CA LEU A 9 6.64 -11.73 -22.75
C LEU A 9 7.38 -10.59 -22.04
N ARG A 10 8.51 -10.88 -21.40
CA ARG A 10 9.35 -9.86 -20.74
C ARG A 10 9.79 -8.78 -21.73
N GLN A 11 10.35 -9.19 -22.88
CA GLN A 11 10.78 -8.27 -23.94
C GLN A 11 9.63 -7.43 -24.49
N ALA A 12 8.43 -8.02 -24.65
CA ALA A 12 7.26 -7.30 -25.13
C ALA A 12 6.81 -6.21 -24.15
N VAL A 13 6.81 -6.51 -22.84
CA VAL A 13 6.46 -5.53 -21.79
C VAL A 13 7.51 -4.42 -21.69
N GLU A 14 8.79 -4.77 -21.75
CA GLU A 14 9.90 -3.81 -21.78
C GLU A 14 9.78 -2.88 -23.00
N ALA A 15 9.53 -3.44 -24.20
CA ALA A 15 9.36 -2.66 -25.42
C ALA A 15 8.14 -1.73 -25.35
N ALA A 16 6.97 -2.24 -24.93
CA ALA A 16 5.73 -1.47 -24.87
C ALA A 16 5.77 -0.34 -23.83
N SER A 17 6.59 -0.48 -22.80
CA SER A 17 6.74 0.51 -21.73
C SER A 17 7.94 1.43 -21.90
N GLY A 18 8.73 1.28 -22.97
CA GLY A 18 9.98 2.03 -23.14
C GLY A 18 11.01 1.74 -22.04
N GLY A 19 11.02 0.51 -21.49
CA GLY A 19 11.90 0.08 -20.40
C GLY A 19 11.49 0.56 -19.00
N LEU A 20 10.27 1.10 -18.85
CA LEU A 20 9.73 1.52 -17.56
C LEU A 20 9.18 0.33 -16.75
N ALA A 21 8.70 -0.70 -17.43
CA ALA A 21 8.20 -1.93 -16.83
C ALA A 21 8.93 -3.17 -17.36
N THR A 22 8.93 -4.23 -16.58
CA THR A 22 9.46 -5.55 -16.96
C THR A 22 8.60 -6.67 -16.37
N VAL A 23 8.91 -7.91 -16.75
CA VAL A 23 8.38 -9.11 -16.12
C VAL A 23 9.54 -9.89 -15.53
N MET A 24 9.64 -9.89 -14.21
CA MET A 24 10.53 -10.80 -13.49
C MET A 24 9.82 -12.12 -13.23
N TYR A 25 10.59 -13.18 -13.03
CA TYR A 25 10.05 -14.52 -12.78
C TYR A 25 10.43 -14.98 -11.38
N THR A 26 9.44 -15.48 -10.64
CA THR A 26 9.63 -16.05 -9.31
C THR A 26 10.46 -17.34 -9.34
N LYS A 27 10.77 -17.90 -8.17
CA LYS A 27 11.45 -19.20 -8.02
C LYS A 27 10.71 -20.34 -8.72
N LYS A 28 9.37 -20.35 -8.72
CA LYS A 28 8.56 -21.31 -9.51
C LYS A 28 8.33 -20.87 -10.96
N GLY A 29 8.94 -19.76 -11.38
CA GLY A 29 8.89 -19.25 -12.73
C GLY A 29 7.55 -18.60 -13.09
N GLN A 30 6.83 -18.04 -12.12
CA GLN A 30 5.60 -17.30 -12.35
C GLN A 30 5.91 -15.82 -12.67
N PRO A 31 5.17 -15.17 -13.57
CA PRO A 31 5.44 -13.79 -13.97
C PRO A 31 5.04 -12.78 -12.89
N VAL A 32 5.87 -11.77 -12.69
CA VAL A 32 5.59 -10.60 -11.86
C VAL A 32 5.87 -9.35 -12.70
N PHE A 33 4.80 -8.63 -13.04
CA PHE A 33 4.87 -7.36 -13.76
C PHE A 33 5.29 -6.27 -12.79
N LEU A 34 6.41 -5.61 -13.09
CA LEU A 34 7.01 -4.63 -12.20
C LEU A 34 7.23 -3.31 -12.91
N ARG A 35 6.90 -2.21 -12.22
CA ARG A 35 7.18 -0.83 -12.61
C ARG A 35 8.40 -0.34 -11.85
N ARG A 36 9.41 0.10 -12.60
CA ARG A 36 10.62 0.72 -12.07
C ARG A 36 10.32 2.10 -11.55
N ILE A 37 10.76 2.40 -10.34
CA ILE A 37 10.75 3.76 -9.76
C ILE A 37 12.21 4.14 -9.48
N PRO A 38 12.78 5.12 -10.21
CA PRO A 38 14.14 5.56 -9.96
C PRO A 38 14.24 6.30 -8.63
N ARG A 39 15.42 6.24 -8.01
CA ARG A 39 15.72 6.97 -6.79
C ARG A 39 15.47 8.46 -6.96
N PHE A 40 14.89 9.06 -5.93
CA PHE A 40 14.82 10.50 -5.74
C PHE A 40 15.18 10.85 -4.29
N ASN A 41 15.48 12.11 -4.05
CA ASN A 41 15.73 12.66 -2.73
C ASN A 41 14.51 13.42 -2.20
N LEU A 42 14.41 13.61 -0.89
CA LEU A 42 13.30 14.32 -0.25
C LEU A 42 13.14 15.75 -0.79
N GLU A 43 14.26 16.43 -1.03
CA GLU A 43 14.29 17.79 -1.57
C GLU A 43 13.80 17.89 -3.03
N ASP A 44 13.81 16.79 -3.79
CA ASP A 44 13.23 16.75 -5.14
C ASP A 44 11.69 16.81 -5.08
N ILE A 45 11.10 16.28 -4.00
CA ILE A 45 9.67 16.37 -3.72
C ILE A 45 9.35 17.76 -3.17
N ASP A 46 9.91 18.10 -2.00
CA ASP A 46 9.76 19.40 -1.36
C ASP A 46 10.93 19.62 -0.39
N PRO A 47 11.71 20.72 -0.51
CA PRO A 47 12.83 21.02 0.37
C PRO A 47 12.48 21.10 1.87
N SER A 48 11.22 21.35 2.22
CA SER A 48 10.76 21.39 3.60
C SER A 48 10.67 20.01 4.27
N LEU A 49 10.70 18.93 3.49
CA LEU A 49 10.67 17.54 3.99
C LEU A 49 12.05 17.03 4.44
N GLY A 50 13.11 17.83 4.24
CA GLY A 50 14.49 17.47 4.57
C GLY A 50 15.34 17.23 3.32
N THR A 51 16.46 16.52 3.50
CA THR A 51 17.40 16.24 2.42
C THR A 51 17.82 14.76 2.37
N GLY A 52 18.30 14.30 1.21
CA GLY A 52 18.86 12.96 1.03
C GLY A 52 17.86 11.95 0.47
N PRO A 53 18.30 10.69 0.22
CA PRO A 53 17.49 9.69 -0.46
C PRO A 53 16.22 9.38 0.34
N HIS A 54 15.09 9.26 -0.35
CA HIS A 54 13.86 8.80 0.29
C HIS A 54 14.07 7.40 0.89
N PRO A 55 13.54 7.07 2.10
CA PRO A 55 13.78 5.80 2.79
C PRO A 55 13.52 4.53 1.97
N ALA A 56 12.60 4.57 1.01
CA ALA A 56 12.35 3.46 0.08
C ALA A 56 13.58 2.98 -0.70
N PHE A 57 14.59 3.84 -0.87
CA PHE A 57 15.81 3.52 -1.61
C PHE A 57 17.00 3.20 -0.69
N VAL A 58 16.77 3.03 0.61
CA VAL A 58 17.81 2.68 1.58
C VAL A 58 17.49 1.29 2.11
N VAL A 59 18.35 0.31 1.79
CA VAL A 59 18.21 -1.10 2.18
C VAL A 59 19.45 -1.50 2.95
N GLY A 60 19.34 -1.62 4.28
CA GLY A 60 20.50 -1.73 5.16
C GLY A 60 21.43 -0.53 5.01
N ASP A 61 22.70 -0.80 4.73
CA ASP A 61 23.74 0.20 4.50
C ASP A 61 23.83 0.70 3.05
N ARG A 62 22.95 0.23 2.16
CA ARG A 62 23.02 0.51 0.72
C ARG A 62 21.92 1.44 0.27
N VAL A 63 22.32 2.45 -0.50
CA VAL A 63 21.40 3.26 -1.29
C VAL A 63 21.25 2.64 -2.67
N VAL A 64 20.06 2.15 -3.01
CA VAL A 64 19.76 1.56 -4.31
C VAL A 64 19.41 2.64 -5.34
N SER A 65 19.67 2.37 -6.61
CA SER A 65 19.36 3.30 -7.70
C SER A 65 17.88 3.34 -8.06
N GLU A 66 17.13 2.30 -7.71
CA GLU A 66 15.72 2.14 -8.04
C GLU A 66 15.08 1.02 -7.22
N ILE A 67 13.75 1.05 -7.19
CA ILE A 67 12.88 -0.01 -6.65
C ILE A 67 11.94 -0.49 -7.77
N TRP A 68 11.40 -1.69 -7.61
CA TRP A 68 10.52 -2.33 -8.58
C TRP A 68 9.21 -2.72 -7.91
N ILE A 69 8.13 -2.04 -8.28
CA ILE A 69 6.81 -2.19 -7.64
C ILE A 69 5.90 -3.03 -8.52
N GLY A 70 5.12 -3.94 -7.92
CA GLY A 70 4.07 -4.68 -8.62
C GLY A 70 3.13 -3.71 -9.36
N MET A 71 2.99 -3.88 -10.68
CA MET A 71 2.15 -3.00 -11.50
C MET A 71 0.66 -3.11 -11.17
N TYR A 72 0.26 -4.21 -10.56
CA TYR A 72 -1.12 -4.56 -10.26
C TYR A 72 -1.24 -5.11 -8.83
N PRO A 73 -2.45 -5.05 -8.22
CA PRO A 73 -2.69 -5.71 -6.94
C PRO A 73 -2.24 -7.18 -6.93
N GLY A 74 -1.73 -7.62 -5.79
CA GLY A 74 -1.12 -8.94 -5.63
C GLY A 74 -2.11 -10.10 -5.75
N VAL A 75 -1.63 -11.22 -6.29
CA VAL A 75 -2.34 -12.49 -6.39
C VAL A 75 -1.46 -13.59 -5.81
N ILE A 76 -2.00 -14.35 -4.86
CA ILE A 76 -1.31 -15.53 -4.34
C ILE A 76 -1.62 -16.70 -5.27
N SER A 77 -0.61 -17.14 -6.02
CA SER A 77 -0.69 -18.28 -6.93
C SER A 77 0.42 -19.26 -6.60
N GLN A 78 0.05 -20.53 -6.42
CA GLN A 78 0.98 -21.60 -6.03
C GLN A 78 1.82 -21.26 -4.78
N GLY A 79 1.26 -20.49 -3.84
CA GLY A 79 1.94 -20.06 -2.62
C GLY A 79 2.99 -18.96 -2.81
N GLU A 80 3.04 -18.32 -3.97
CA GLU A 80 3.87 -17.14 -4.24
C GLU A 80 2.98 -15.91 -4.50
N LEU A 81 3.38 -14.73 -4.02
CA LEU A 81 2.70 -13.48 -4.35
C LEU A 81 3.23 -12.97 -5.69
N VAL A 82 2.35 -12.89 -6.68
CA VAL A 82 2.65 -12.38 -8.03
C VAL A 82 1.80 -11.15 -8.36
N SER A 83 2.21 -10.40 -9.37
CA SER A 83 1.48 -9.22 -9.86
C SER A 83 1.25 -9.39 -11.35
N VAL A 84 0.00 -9.63 -11.76
CA VAL A 84 -0.37 -9.90 -13.17
C VAL A 84 -1.71 -9.23 -13.49
N PRO A 85 -1.96 -8.83 -14.75
CA PRO A 85 -3.22 -8.20 -15.16
C PRO A 85 -4.35 -9.20 -15.37
N GLY A 86 -5.60 -8.72 -15.31
CA GLY A 86 -6.79 -9.43 -15.77
C GLY A 86 -7.27 -10.56 -14.86
N VAL A 87 -6.87 -10.56 -13.60
CA VAL A 87 -7.21 -11.64 -12.64
C VAL A 87 -7.83 -11.07 -11.37
N ALA A 88 -8.54 -11.91 -10.63
CA ALA A 88 -9.09 -11.50 -9.34
C ALA A 88 -7.96 -11.28 -8.32
N PRO A 89 -7.85 -10.09 -7.70
CA PRO A 89 -6.83 -9.83 -6.69
C PRO A 89 -7.09 -10.67 -5.43
N THR A 90 -6.03 -11.14 -4.78
CA THR A 90 -6.18 -11.90 -3.53
C THR A 90 -6.45 -10.92 -2.38
N SER A 91 -7.53 -11.17 -1.62
CA SER A 91 -7.75 -10.56 -0.31
C SER A 91 -7.26 -11.54 0.74
N ASP A 92 -6.30 -11.13 1.57
CA ASP A 92 -5.68 -11.99 2.58
C ASP A 92 -5.25 -11.14 3.79
N ILE A 93 -4.73 -11.80 4.82
CA ILE A 93 -4.12 -11.15 5.98
C ILE A 93 -2.63 -10.89 5.73
N LEU A 94 -2.07 -9.90 6.44
CA LEU A 94 -0.69 -9.45 6.27
C LEU A 94 0.34 -10.59 6.40
N SER A 95 0.17 -11.51 7.35
CA SER A 95 1.11 -12.62 7.58
C SER A 95 1.20 -13.57 6.39
N ASN A 96 0.07 -13.92 5.78
CA ASN A 96 0.02 -14.79 4.61
C ASN A 96 0.63 -14.09 3.38
N ALA A 97 0.32 -12.81 3.18
CA ALA A 97 0.88 -12.00 2.09
C ALA A 97 2.42 -11.87 2.20
N LEU A 98 2.94 -11.65 3.41
CA LEU A 98 4.38 -11.61 3.68
C LEU A 98 5.07 -12.94 3.32
N ALA A 99 4.52 -14.06 3.79
CA ALA A 99 5.07 -15.38 3.52
C ALA A 99 5.05 -15.72 2.02
N ALA A 100 3.95 -15.40 1.34
CA ALA A 100 3.82 -15.63 -0.10
C ALA A 100 4.79 -14.75 -0.92
N ALA A 101 5.02 -13.50 -0.52
CA ALA A 101 5.97 -12.63 -1.20
C ALA A 101 7.42 -13.13 -1.05
N GLN A 102 7.79 -13.58 0.15
CA GLN A 102 9.12 -14.18 0.40
C GLN A 102 9.32 -15.50 -0.36
N ALA A 103 8.26 -16.29 -0.52
CA ALA A 103 8.30 -17.55 -1.26
C ALA A 103 8.67 -17.37 -2.75
N SER A 104 8.38 -16.19 -3.32
CA SER A 104 8.72 -15.84 -4.70
C SER A 104 10.23 -15.83 -4.99
N GLY A 105 11.08 -15.74 -3.95
CA GLY A 105 12.53 -15.86 -4.04
C GLY A 105 13.30 -14.59 -3.67
N PRO A 106 14.65 -14.63 -3.67
CA PRO A 106 15.48 -13.50 -3.26
C PRO A 106 15.15 -12.22 -4.04
N GLY A 107 15.03 -11.10 -3.33
CA GLY A 107 14.66 -9.80 -3.89
C GLY A 107 13.15 -9.52 -3.87
N PHE A 108 12.30 -10.55 -3.96
CA PHE A 108 10.86 -10.37 -3.82
C PHE A 108 10.47 -10.19 -2.35
N HIS A 109 9.62 -9.20 -2.10
CA HIS A 109 9.07 -8.89 -0.79
C HIS A 109 7.71 -8.23 -0.95
N LEU A 110 6.93 -8.19 0.12
CA LEU A 110 5.67 -7.47 0.14
C LEU A 110 5.98 -5.97 0.12
N LEU A 111 5.24 -5.20 -0.70
CA LEU A 111 5.32 -3.74 -0.76
C LEU A 111 5.49 -3.15 0.64
N THR A 112 6.54 -2.37 0.85
CA THR A 112 6.77 -1.69 2.12
C THR A 112 6.01 -0.36 2.17
N ASN A 113 5.72 0.12 3.38
CA ASN A 113 5.13 1.44 3.59
C ASN A 113 6.04 2.55 3.05
N ALA A 114 7.36 2.37 3.12
CA ALA A 114 8.33 3.31 2.55
C ALA A 114 8.19 3.38 1.02
N GLU A 115 8.10 2.25 0.33
CA GLU A 115 7.89 2.20 -1.12
C GLU A 115 6.53 2.77 -1.52
N TYR A 116 5.47 2.44 -0.79
CA TYR A 116 4.13 3.01 -1.00
C TYR A 116 4.18 4.55 -0.89
N ALA A 117 4.80 5.06 0.18
CA ALA A 117 4.97 6.50 0.39
C ALA A 117 5.78 7.16 -0.73
N ALA A 118 6.82 6.49 -1.23
CA ALA A 118 7.63 7.01 -2.34
C ALA A 118 6.80 7.20 -3.61
N VAL A 119 5.99 6.21 -3.98
CA VAL A 119 5.11 6.27 -5.15
C VAL A 119 4.04 7.35 -4.97
N ALA A 120 3.44 7.44 -3.77
CA ALA A 120 2.43 8.45 -3.47
C ALA A 120 3.00 9.88 -3.53
N LEU A 121 4.18 10.13 -2.97
CA LEU A 121 4.84 11.43 -3.01
C LEU A 121 5.23 11.84 -4.43
N LEU A 122 5.72 10.90 -5.25
CA LEU A 122 5.98 11.15 -6.67
C LEU A 122 4.72 11.53 -7.42
N HIS A 123 3.60 10.82 -7.18
CA HIS A 123 2.32 11.17 -7.78
C HIS A 123 1.90 12.60 -7.39
N LEU A 124 1.93 12.92 -6.09
CA LEU A 124 1.59 14.26 -5.61
C LEU A 124 2.47 15.33 -6.25
N LYS A 125 3.79 15.12 -6.28
CA LYS A 125 4.74 16.05 -6.90
C LYS A 125 4.44 16.29 -8.37
N ALA A 126 4.19 15.21 -9.13
CA ALA A 126 3.87 15.30 -10.56
C ALA A 126 2.53 16.02 -10.83
N ASN A 127 1.63 16.03 -9.86
CA ASN A 127 0.29 16.63 -9.95
C ASN A 127 0.16 17.92 -9.13
N GLY A 128 1.26 18.64 -8.85
CA GLY A 128 1.22 19.95 -8.19
C GLY A 128 0.75 19.91 -6.73
N GLY A 129 0.99 18.81 -6.02
CA GLY A 129 0.59 18.58 -4.64
C GLY A 129 -0.87 18.13 -4.46
N VAL A 130 -1.58 17.85 -5.56
CA VAL A 130 -2.98 17.42 -5.54
C VAL A 130 -3.08 15.93 -5.79
N THR A 131 -3.90 15.24 -4.99
CA THR A 131 -4.27 13.85 -5.29
C THR A 131 -5.27 13.82 -6.44
N THR A 132 -4.85 13.27 -7.58
CA THR A 132 -5.72 13.07 -8.75
C THR A 132 -5.95 11.59 -9.04
N LEU A 133 -5.24 10.70 -8.34
CA LEU A 133 -5.34 9.27 -8.49
C LEU A 133 -6.73 8.77 -8.07
N ARG A 134 -7.30 7.91 -8.91
CA ARG A 134 -8.60 7.28 -8.66
C ARG A 134 -8.42 5.77 -8.58
N GLY A 135 -9.51 5.07 -8.31
CA GLY A 135 -9.51 3.62 -8.22
C GLY A 135 -10.91 3.08 -8.05
N ASN A 136 -10.97 1.80 -7.67
CA ASN A 136 -12.21 1.13 -7.32
C ASN A 136 -12.72 1.58 -5.93
N SER A 137 -13.16 2.82 -5.80
CA SER A 137 -13.59 3.38 -4.51
C SER A 137 -15.10 3.28 -4.25
N ASP A 138 -15.88 2.80 -5.21
CA ASP A 138 -17.32 2.56 -5.09
C ASP A 138 -17.74 1.33 -5.90
N ARG A 139 -17.47 0.15 -5.36
CA ARG A 139 -18.03 -1.13 -5.80
C ARG A 139 -17.94 -1.45 -7.31
N GLY A 140 -16.76 -1.34 -7.88
CA GLY A 140 -16.45 -1.57 -9.29
C GLY A 140 -16.20 -0.28 -10.09
N ARG A 141 -16.40 0.89 -9.48
CA ARG A 141 -16.20 2.21 -10.11
C ARG A 141 -15.52 3.20 -9.18
N SER A 142 -15.12 4.34 -9.72
CA SER A 142 -14.69 5.49 -8.91
C SER A 142 -15.88 6.25 -8.34
N HIS A 143 -15.78 6.69 -7.08
CA HIS A 143 -16.82 7.50 -6.44
C HIS A 143 -16.85 8.93 -6.99
N SER A 144 -15.68 9.46 -7.38
CA SER A 144 -15.51 10.82 -7.91
C SER A 144 -15.67 10.90 -9.42
N ALA A 145 -15.62 9.75 -10.11
CA ALA A 145 -15.87 9.63 -11.54
C ALA A 145 -16.62 8.32 -11.85
N PRO A 146 -17.95 8.25 -11.62
CA PRO A 146 -18.72 7.00 -11.71
C PRO A 146 -18.73 6.31 -13.07
N TRP A 147 -18.34 7.00 -14.14
CA TRP A 147 -18.16 6.44 -15.49
C TRP A 147 -16.84 5.67 -15.66
N GLU A 148 -15.88 5.87 -14.74
CA GLU A 148 -14.67 5.07 -14.67
C GLU A 148 -14.97 3.77 -13.94
N THR A 149 -14.88 2.65 -14.64
CA THR A 149 -15.22 1.34 -14.11
C THR A 149 -14.12 0.32 -14.38
N GLY A 150 -14.01 -0.67 -13.50
CA GLY A 150 -13.26 -1.89 -13.74
C GLY A 150 -14.20 -3.07 -14.00
N VAL A 151 -13.65 -4.20 -14.44
CA VAL A 151 -14.40 -5.44 -14.63
C VAL A 151 -14.54 -6.14 -13.28
N ARG A 152 -15.73 -6.16 -12.70
CA ARG A 152 -15.97 -6.84 -11.42
C ARG A 152 -15.70 -8.34 -11.52
N VAL A 153 -15.10 -8.90 -10.47
CA VAL A 153 -14.76 -10.34 -10.42
C VAL A 153 -16.01 -11.24 -10.41
N ASP A 154 -17.15 -10.72 -9.94
CA ASP A 154 -18.43 -11.42 -9.90
C ASP A 154 -19.32 -11.16 -11.13
N GLY A 155 -18.82 -10.41 -12.11
CA GLY A 155 -19.53 -10.08 -13.35
C GLY A 155 -20.75 -9.16 -13.16
N ARG A 156 -20.99 -8.64 -11.95
CA ARG A 156 -22.09 -7.68 -11.70
C ARG A 156 -21.76 -6.29 -12.24
N SER A 157 -22.77 -5.44 -12.29
CA SER A 157 -22.63 -4.04 -12.67
C SER A 157 -21.80 -3.26 -11.64
N PRO A 158 -20.90 -2.35 -12.08
CA PRO A 158 -20.27 -1.38 -11.20
C PRO A 158 -21.29 -0.55 -10.42
N GLY A 159 -21.09 -0.40 -9.11
CA GLY A 159 -22.00 0.30 -8.19
C GLY A 159 -23.08 -0.58 -7.54
N ASP A 160 -23.25 -1.84 -7.95
CA ASP A 160 -24.16 -2.77 -7.27
C ASP A 160 -23.71 -3.00 -5.82
N THR A 161 -24.65 -2.84 -4.89
CA THR A 161 -24.43 -2.90 -3.43
C THR A 161 -24.27 -4.32 -2.91
N THR A 162 -24.48 -5.32 -3.75
CA THR A 162 -24.36 -6.73 -3.43
C THR A 162 -23.16 -7.36 -4.13
N GLY A 163 -22.71 -8.50 -3.59
CA GLY A 163 -21.67 -9.31 -4.21
C GLY A 163 -20.24 -8.87 -3.93
N ASP A 164 -19.33 -9.43 -4.71
CA ASP A 164 -17.91 -9.14 -4.61
C ASP A 164 -17.57 -7.95 -5.51
N SER A 165 -17.20 -6.86 -4.87
CA SER A 165 -17.03 -5.58 -5.53
C SER A 165 -15.61 -5.32 -6.02
N ARG A 166 -14.69 -6.29 -5.81
CA ARG A 166 -13.34 -6.27 -6.38
C ARG A 166 -13.42 -6.29 -7.90
N VAL A 167 -12.43 -5.67 -8.54
CA VAL A 167 -12.27 -5.68 -9.99
C VAL A 167 -11.05 -6.51 -10.38
N LEU A 168 -11.04 -7.02 -11.60
CA LEU A 168 -9.88 -7.66 -12.17
C LEU A 168 -8.70 -6.68 -12.19
N THR A 169 -7.53 -7.15 -11.82
CA THR A 169 -6.30 -6.37 -11.75
C THR A 169 -6.04 -5.61 -13.04
N GLY A 170 -5.87 -4.30 -12.95
CA GLY A 170 -5.60 -3.45 -14.10
C GLY A 170 -6.74 -3.26 -15.10
N SER A 171 -7.97 -3.68 -14.78
CA SER A 171 -9.12 -3.53 -15.68
C SER A 171 -9.73 -2.12 -15.71
N GLY A 172 -9.36 -1.26 -14.76
CA GLY A 172 -9.77 0.14 -14.72
C GLY A 172 -9.02 1.03 -15.72
N PRO A 173 -9.47 2.28 -15.92
CA PRO A 173 -8.84 3.24 -16.83
C PRO A 173 -7.44 3.67 -16.37
N LEU A 174 -6.73 4.38 -17.25
CA LEU A 174 -5.39 4.89 -16.97
C LEU A 174 -5.34 5.89 -15.80
N THR A 175 -6.45 6.58 -15.51
CA THR A 175 -6.59 7.45 -14.34
C THR A 175 -6.52 6.71 -13.00
N TRP A 176 -6.56 5.37 -13.01
CA TRP A 176 -6.34 4.53 -11.83
C TRP A 176 -4.88 4.09 -11.69
N ARG A 177 -4.01 4.56 -12.60
CA ARG A 177 -2.57 4.30 -12.59
C ARG A 177 -1.83 5.51 -12.03
N HIS A 178 -0.84 5.28 -11.16
CA HIS A 178 -0.17 6.35 -10.41
C HIS A 178 0.42 7.48 -11.27
N ASP A 179 0.78 7.22 -12.53
CA ASP A 179 1.36 8.22 -13.46
C ASP A 179 0.46 8.49 -14.68
N GLY A 180 -0.77 7.94 -14.70
CA GLY A 180 -1.69 8.08 -15.82
C GLY A 180 -1.27 7.33 -17.09
N SER A 181 -0.18 6.55 -17.07
CA SER A 181 0.32 5.81 -18.22
C SER A 181 -0.15 4.34 -18.24
N PRO A 182 -0.15 3.66 -19.40
CA PRO A 182 -0.40 2.22 -19.47
C PRO A 182 0.56 1.36 -18.65
N SER A 183 1.76 1.87 -18.36
CA SER A 183 2.78 1.22 -17.53
C SER A 183 2.74 1.63 -16.05
N GLY A 184 1.76 2.44 -15.64
CA GLY A 184 1.66 2.88 -14.26
C GLY A 184 1.16 1.80 -13.30
N ILE A 185 1.51 1.97 -12.02
CA ILE A 185 1.07 1.12 -10.91
C ILE A 185 -0.43 1.35 -10.66
N ASP A 186 -1.20 0.26 -10.69
CA ASP A 186 -2.60 0.17 -10.24
C ASP A 186 -2.66 -0.30 -8.78
N GLY A 187 -3.80 -0.07 -8.12
CA GLY A 187 -4.08 -0.62 -6.81
C GLY A 187 -3.70 0.26 -5.63
N LEU A 188 -3.16 1.47 -5.87
CA LEU A 188 -2.90 2.41 -4.77
C LEU A 188 -4.20 2.96 -4.15
N VAL A 189 -5.27 3.05 -4.95
CA VAL A 189 -6.60 3.55 -4.52
C VAL A 189 -7.68 2.49 -4.78
N GLY A 190 -8.60 2.34 -3.83
CA GLY A 190 -9.79 1.49 -3.98
C GLY A 190 -9.55 -0.02 -3.86
N HIS A 191 -8.31 -0.46 -3.65
CA HIS A 191 -7.98 -1.83 -3.31
C HIS A 191 -7.46 -1.89 -1.87
N SER A 192 -7.66 -3.01 -1.18
CA SER A 192 -7.12 -3.24 0.16
C SER A 192 -5.62 -3.56 0.11
N THR A 193 -4.82 -2.56 -0.25
CA THR A 193 -3.36 -2.73 -0.41
C THR A 193 -2.69 -2.93 0.94
N LEU A 194 -2.13 -4.13 1.12
CA LEU A 194 -1.33 -4.47 2.28
C LEU A 194 0.08 -3.92 2.10
N VAL A 195 0.59 -3.25 3.14
CA VAL A 195 1.98 -2.80 3.21
C VAL A 195 2.67 -3.42 4.42
N SER A 196 3.97 -3.65 4.29
CA SER A 196 4.85 -4.05 5.39
C SER A 196 5.60 -2.86 5.98
N GLY A 197 6.24 -3.04 7.14
CA GLY A 197 7.12 -2.04 7.74
C GLY A 197 6.43 -0.87 8.45
N LEU A 198 5.11 -0.91 8.61
CA LEU A 198 4.33 -0.01 9.47
C LEU A 198 3.41 -0.86 10.36
N ARG A 199 3.29 -0.49 11.63
CA ARG A 199 2.26 -1.05 12.52
C ARG A 199 1.78 0.00 13.51
N LEU A 200 0.62 -0.26 14.09
CA LEU A 200 0.13 0.40 15.28
C LEU A 200 0.13 -0.60 16.42
N ASP A 201 0.79 -0.25 17.53
CA ASP A 201 0.77 -1.03 18.76
C ASP A 201 0.09 -0.18 19.83
N LYS A 202 -1.17 -0.51 20.15
CA LYS A 202 -2.00 0.28 21.07
C LYS A 202 -2.04 1.78 20.70
N GLY A 203 -2.09 2.06 19.40
CA GLY A 203 -2.08 3.41 18.83
C GLY A 203 -0.68 4.01 18.63
N GLU A 204 0.38 3.47 19.24
CA GLU A 204 1.76 3.92 19.00
C GLU A 204 2.16 3.64 17.56
N ILE A 205 2.62 4.68 16.86
CA ILE A 205 3.09 4.57 15.48
C ILE A 205 4.48 3.97 15.50
N GLN A 206 4.62 2.81 14.86
CA GLN A 206 5.89 2.12 14.77
C GLN A 206 6.24 1.77 13.33
N VAL A 207 7.50 2.01 12.98
CA VAL A 207 8.07 1.72 11.66
C VAL A 207 9.16 0.66 11.79
N GLN A 208 9.35 -0.14 10.75
CA GLN A 208 10.36 -1.17 10.72
C GLN A 208 11.58 -0.72 9.92
N ILE A 209 12.77 -0.90 10.48
CA ILE A 209 14.07 -0.70 9.81
C ILE A 209 14.91 -1.94 10.05
N ASP A 210 15.40 -2.56 8.98
CA ASP A 210 16.23 -3.78 9.02
C ASP A 210 15.69 -4.88 9.94
N GLY A 211 14.36 -5.06 9.92
CA GLY A 211 13.66 -6.08 10.71
C GLY A 211 13.31 -5.66 12.15
N GLN A 212 13.80 -4.51 12.63
CA GLN A 212 13.55 -4.01 13.99
C GLN A 212 12.46 -2.93 14.01
N TRP A 213 11.62 -2.92 15.04
CA TRP A 213 10.55 -1.94 15.22
C TRP A 213 11.03 -0.75 16.05
N TYR A 214 10.73 0.46 15.56
CA TYR A 214 11.03 1.73 16.22
C TYR A 214 9.75 2.56 16.37
N ALA A 215 9.61 3.26 17.49
CA ALA A 215 8.61 4.31 17.66
C ALA A 215 9.23 5.68 17.32
N ILE A 216 8.39 6.68 17.14
CA ILE A 216 8.81 8.01 16.65
C ILE A 216 8.49 9.06 17.71
N LEU A 217 9.46 9.87 18.11
CA LEU A 217 9.22 11.07 18.93
C LEU A 217 8.71 12.24 18.08
N PRO A 218 8.06 13.27 18.65
CA PRO A 218 7.66 14.47 17.91
C PRO A 218 8.81 15.20 17.20
N SER A 219 10.05 15.01 17.66
CA SER A 219 11.27 15.50 17.01
C SER A 219 11.62 14.75 15.72
N GLY A 220 10.98 13.61 15.44
CA GLY A 220 11.32 12.70 14.35
C GLY A 220 12.36 11.63 14.73
N GLU A 221 12.92 11.69 15.95
CA GLU A 221 13.87 10.70 16.43
C GLU A 221 13.23 9.31 16.58
N LEU A 222 13.95 8.29 16.13
CA LEU A 222 13.56 6.89 16.28
C LEU A 222 14.05 6.35 17.62
N VAL A 223 13.12 5.83 18.41
CA VAL A 223 13.38 5.31 19.75
C VAL A 223 12.80 3.91 19.91
N SER A 224 13.17 3.22 20.98
CA SER A 224 12.57 1.93 21.31
C SER A 224 11.04 2.08 21.51
N PRO A 225 10.23 1.11 21.05
CA PRO A 225 8.81 1.07 21.34
C PRO A 225 8.49 1.26 22.83
N ASN A 226 7.34 1.88 23.12
CA ASN A 226 6.88 2.24 24.47
C ASN A 226 7.72 3.31 25.20
N THR A 227 8.65 3.98 24.51
CA THR A 227 9.34 5.16 25.08
C THR A 227 8.32 6.26 25.40
N SER A 228 8.48 6.93 26.54
CA SER A 228 7.58 8.02 26.92
C SER A 228 7.64 9.16 25.89
N GLY A 229 6.48 9.70 25.52
CA GLY A 229 6.39 10.83 24.59
C GLY A 229 6.34 10.46 23.10
N THR A 230 6.36 9.18 22.73
CA THR A 230 6.22 8.72 21.33
C THR A 230 4.87 9.09 20.72
N LEU A 231 4.87 9.31 19.41
CA LEU A 231 3.69 9.63 18.61
C LEU A 231 2.71 8.46 18.54
N LYS A 232 1.43 8.77 18.75
CA LYS A 232 0.32 7.81 18.78
C LYS A 232 -0.89 8.38 18.04
N PHE A 233 -1.60 7.50 17.34
CA PHE A 233 -2.97 7.76 16.94
C PHE A 233 -3.93 7.52 18.09
N ASP A 234 -4.87 8.43 18.26
CA ASP A 234 -5.85 8.41 19.34
C ASP A 234 -7.19 9.00 18.87
N ILE A 235 -8.24 8.81 19.67
CA ILE A 235 -9.59 9.34 19.43
C ILE A 235 -9.63 10.87 19.49
N GLY A 236 -10.61 11.49 18.85
CA GLY A 236 -10.81 12.95 18.82
C GLY A 236 -10.88 13.61 20.20
N SER A 237 -10.67 14.93 20.24
CA SER A 237 -10.75 15.70 21.50
C SER A 237 -12.17 15.68 22.07
N GLY A 238 -12.30 15.49 23.39
CA GLY A 238 -13.59 15.40 24.07
C GLY A 238 -14.38 14.12 23.80
N GLN A 239 -13.82 13.18 23.03
CA GLN A 239 -14.40 11.85 22.82
C GLN A 239 -13.91 10.90 23.91
N SER A 240 -14.74 9.90 24.19
CA SER A 240 -14.43 8.80 25.10
C SER A 240 -14.70 7.49 24.40
N TYR A 241 -13.94 6.46 24.76
CA TYR A 241 -14.29 5.10 24.40
C TYR A 241 -15.64 4.73 25.02
N SER A 242 -16.49 4.12 24.22
CA SER A 242 -17.80 3.55 24.55
C SER A 242 -17.76 2.07 24.19
N ASP A 243 -18.49 1.24 24.93
CA ASP A 243 -18.65 -0.19 24.63
C ASP A 243 -20.15 -0.49 24.61
N ASN A 244 -20.83 0.17 23.67
CA ASN A 244 -22.28 0.20 23.54
C ASN A 244 -22.79 -0.59 22.33
N ASN A 245 -21.89 -1.29 21.62
CA ASN A 245 -22.15 -1.98 20.35
C ASN A 245 -22.64 -1.04 19.24
N VAL A 246 -22.26 0.24 19.29
CA VAL A 246 -22.58 1.25 18.28
C VAL A 246 -21.28 1.70 17.63
N VAL A 247 -21.21 1.56 16.31
CA VAL A 247 -20.09 2.09 15.53
C VAL A 247 -20.09 3.61 15.62
N GLU A 248 -19.09 4.17 16.27
CA GLU A 248 -18.91 5.60 16.45
C GLU A 248 -17.66 6.10 15.70
N ILE A 249 -17.81 7.21 14.96
CA ILE A 249 -16.68 7.90 14.33
C ILE A 249 -16.11 8.88 15.36
N LEU A 250 -15.16 8.40 16.16
CA LEU A 250 -14.54 9.19 17.22
C LEU A 250 -13.44 10.14 16.71
N GLY A 251 -13.13 10.11 15.41
CA GLY A 251 -12.08 10.91 14.79
C GLY A 251 -10.66 10.39 15.09
N LEU A 252 -9.67 10.98 14.41
CA LEU A 252 -8.26 10.65 14.55
C LEU A 252 -7.48 11.89 14.98
N ARG A 253 -6.56 11.72 15.92
CA ARG A 253 -5.57 12.74 16.26
C ARG A 253 -4.21 12.12 16.53
N LEU A 254 -3.17 12.92 16.30
CA LEU A 254 -1.81 12.60 16.70
C LEU A 254 -1.54 13.17 18.10
N ARG A 255 -1.05 12.34 19.03
CA ARG A 255 -0.67 12.73 20.40
C ARG A 255 0.54 11.97 20.90
N THR A 256 1.08 12.39 22.04
CA THR A 256 2.17 11.69 22.75
C THR A 256 1.66 10.79 23.88
N THR A 257 0.41 11.00 24.30
CA THR A 257 -0.32 10.21 25.30
C THR A 257 -1.68 9.81 24.72
N ARG A 258 -2.06 8.55 24.89
CA ARG A 258 -3.37 8.02 24.47
C ARG A 258 -4.39 8.17 25.61
N THR A 259 -5.65 8.46 25.29
CA THR A 259 -6.75 8.27 26.24
C THR A 259 -6.75 6.79 26.69
N ALA A 260 -6.80 6.54 28.00
CA ALA A 260 -6.88 5.15 28.47
C ALA A 260 -8.27 4.59 28.18
N PRO A 261 -8.38 3.37 27.65
CA PRO A 261 -9.67 2.69 27.60
C PRO A 261 -10.22 2.42 29.00
N PRO A 262 -11.55 2.21 29.16
CA PRO A 262 -12.17 1.90 30.44
C PRO A 262 -11.54 0.66 31.11
N PRO A 263 -11.52 0.59 32.46
CA PRO A 263 -11.04 -0.59 33.17
C PRO A 263 -11.82 -1.86 32.77
N GLY A 264 -11.10 -2.93 32.40
CA GLY A 264 -11.70 -4.20 31.98
C GLY A 264 -11.88 -4.35 30.47
N TRP A 265 -11.51 -3.34 29.67
CA TRP A 265 -11.38 -3.51 28.22
C TRP A 265 -10.25 -4.48 27.88
N ASP A 266 -10.64 -5.64 27.40
CA ASP A 266 -9.75 -6.56 26.69
C ASP A 266 -9.39 -5.97 25.32
N GLU A 267 -8.21 -5.36 25.21
CA GLU A 267 -7.69 -4.81 23.94
C GLU A 267 -7.51 -5.88 22.85
N ALA A 268 -7.67 -7.18 23.15
CA ALA A 268 -7.69 -8.27 22.18
C ALA A 268 -9.10 -8.61 21.64
N ASN A 269 -10.17 -8.05 22.22
CA ASN A 269 -11.54 -8.32 21.80
C ASN A 269 -11.96 -7.41 20.64
N ALA A 270 -12.12 -7.99 19.45
CA ALA A 270 -12.50 -7.28 18.22
C ALA A 270 -13.93 -6.71 18.22
N ASN A 271 -14.74 -6.98 19.25
CA ASN A 271 -16.12 -6.49 19.38
C ASN A 271 -16.26 -5.24 20.27
N GLN A 272 -15.16 -4.72 20.85
CA GLN A 272 -15.19 -3.41 21.51
C GLN A 272 -15.24 -2.32 20.43
N ASP A 273 -16.04 -1.27 20.64
CA ASP A 273 -16.27 -0.24 19.61
C ASP A 273 -14.94 0.31 19.11
N LEU A 274 -14.60 -0.05 17.87
CA LEU A 274 -13.38 0.39 17.24
C LEU A 274 -13.53 1.88 16.95
N ALA A 275 -12.62 2.69 17.48
CA ALA A 275 -12.41 4.04 16.98
C ALA A 275 -12.00 3.97 15.52
N GLN A 276 -12.98 3.95 14.62
CA GLN A 276 -12.72 4.03 13.20
C GLN A 276 -12.44 5.49 12.88
N SER A 277 -11.20 5.76 12.51
CA SER A 277 -10.94 6.84 11.58
C SER A 277 -10.97 6.24 10.18
N ALA A 278 -11.78 6.81 9.30
CA ALA A 278 -11.43 6.73 7.89
C ALA A 278 -10.11 7.48 7.72
N LEU A 279 -8.98 6.77 7.82
CA LEU A 279 -7.91 7.03 6.86
C LEU A 279 -8.52 6.55 5.55
N SER A 280 -9.29 7.42 4.90
CA SER A 280 -9.56 7.20 3.48
C SER A 280 -8.17 7.09 2.88
N SER A 281 -7.79 5.88 2.45
CA SER A 281 -6.80 5.75 1.40
C SER A 281 -7.24 6.74 0.34
N LEU A 282 -6.39 7.74 0.13
CA LEU A 282 -6.55 8.88 -0.75
C LEU A 282 -7.31 8.52 -2.03
#